data_AF-A0A0F9DJ66-F1
#
_entry.id   AF-A0A0F9DJ66-F1
#
_cell.length_a   1.000
_cell.length_b   1.000
_cell.length_c   1.000
_cell.angle_alpha   90.00
_cell.angle_beta   90.00
_cell.angle_gamma   90.00
#
_symmetry.space_group_name_H-M   'P 1'
#
loop_
_entity.id
_entity.type
_entity.pdbx_description
1 polymer ?
#
loop_
_entity_poly.entity_id
_entity_poly.type
_entity_poly.pdbx_seq_one_letter_code
_entity_poly.pdbx_strand_id
1 'polypeptide(L)'
;MKGIFIIPTGIGCEIGGHSGDATPSAKLVASVCNKLIVNPNVVNASDINEMANNMLYVEGSVLDRFLEGKIKLEKPKTNKILVVANSPLSNKVINSVSAARVTIGAEIEVAVLKTPLKMIGRIENNRATGDVFGWEELVKQVKDYNFDALAITTSIEVERKTKLNYFRNGGINPWGGIEAIVSKLIATALDKPVAHSPVEDIPYEDKELFDFDEVVDPRIAPEAVSISYLHCILKGLHKAPRLSNKGLSVEDIDFLVSPNNCFGRP
;
A
#
# COMPACT_ATOMS: atom_id res chain seq x y z
N MET A 1 -24.24 -10.16 4.35
CA MET A 1 -23.21 -10.64 3.42
C MET A 1 -21.85 -10.06 3.79
N LYS A 2 -20.79 -10.85 3.71
CA LYS A 2 -19.39 -10.46 3.86
C LYS A 2 -18.69 -10.84 2.55
N GLY A 3 -17.88 -9.94 2.00
CA GLY A 3 -17.22 -10.21 0.73
C GLY A 3 -15.78 -9.76 0.70
N ILE A 4 -15.13 -10.05 -0.42
CA ILE A 4 -13.78 -9.62 -0.73
C ILE A 4 -13.84 -8.86 -2.06
N PHE A 5 -13.19 -7.72 -2.15
CA PHE A 5 -12.97 -6.98 -3.39
C PHE A 5 -11.47 -6.83 -3.57
N ILE A 6 -10.92 -7.47 -4.60
CA ILE A 6 -9.49 -7.43 -4.89
C ILE A 6 -9.23 -6.74 -6.21
N ILE A 7 -8.14 -5.98 -6.27
CA ILE A 7 -7.51 -5.60 -7.53
C ILE A 7 -6.02 -5.93 -7.44
N PRO A 8 -5.52 -6.89 -8.22
CA PRO A 8 -4.09 -7.18 -8.28
C PRO A 8 -3.29 -5.97 -8.77
N THR A 9 -2.12 -5.74 -8.18
CA THR A 9 -1.23 -4.63 -8.58
C THR A 9 -0.45 -4.97 -9.85
N GLY A 10 -0.22 -3.99 -10.72
CA GLY A 10 0.72 -4.10 -11.84
C GLY A 10 0.20 -4.84 -13.09
N ILE A 11 -1.10 -5.15 -13.16
CA ILE A 11 -1.73 -5.84 -14.31
C ILE A 11 -2.50 -4.90 -15.26
N GLY A 12 -2.60 -3.61 -14.95
CA GLY A 12 -3.20 -2.61 -15.82
C GLY A 12 -4.71 -2.76 -16.02
N CYS A 13 -5.47 -3.07 -14.96
CA CYS A 13 -6.93 -3.11 -15.02
C CYS A 13 -7.52 -1.77 -15.46
N GLU A 14 -8.58 -1.79 -16.26
CA GLU A 14 -9.32 -0.58 -16.66
C GLU A 14 -9.89 0.17 -15.44
N ILE A 15 -10.34 -0.58 -14.43
CA ILE A 15 -10.77 -0.07 -13.13
C ILE A 15 -9.92 -0.73 -12.04
N GLY A 16 -9.26 0.07 -11.21
CA GLY A 16 -8.38 -0.40 -10.14
C GLY A 16 -6.92 -0.56 -10.57
N GLY A 17 -6.62 -0.35 -11.84
CA GLY A 17 -5.23 -0.42 -12.33
C GLY A 17 -4.40 0.81 -11.98
N HIS A 18 -5.01 1.81 -11.36
CA HIS A 18 -4.42 3.11 -11.06
C HIS A 18 -4.63 3.48 -9.59
N SER A 19 -4.13 4.66 -9.19
CA SER A 19 -4.12 5.11 -7.80
C SER A 19 -5.53 5.34 -7.25
N GLY A 20 -6.07 4.31 -6.57
CA GLY A 20 -7.36 4.29 -5.85
C GLY A 20 -8.61 4.50 -6.71
N ASP A 21 -8.51 4.33 -8.03
CA ASP A 21 -9.63 4.44 -8.97
C ASP A 21 -10.68 3.33 -8.77
N ALA A 22 -10.34 2.24 -8.08
CA ALA A 22 -11.31 1.23 -7.64
C ALA A 22 -12.12 1.63 -6.40
N THR A 23 -11.74 2.69 -5.68
CA THR A 23 -12.40 3.07 -4.41
C THR A 23 -13.90 3.33 -4.57
N PRO A 24 -14.38 4.04 -5.61
CA PRO A 24 -15.82 4.24 -5.81
C PRO A 24 -16.58 2.92 -6.00
N SER A 25 -16.04 2.00 -6.81
CA SER A 25 -16.62 0.66 -7.02
C SER A 25 -16.64 -0.15 -5.73
N ALA A 26 -15.55 -0.10 -4.95
CA ALA A 26 -15.50 -0.75 -3.65
C ALA A 26 -16.52 -0.14 -2.67
N LYS A 27 -16.72 1.18 -2.65
CA LYS A 27 -17.75 1.86 -1.84
C LYS A 27 -19.16 1.40 -2.22
N LEU A 28 -19.43 1.24 -3.52
CA LEU A 28 -20.71 0.71 -4.00
C LEU A 28 -20.94 -0.71 -3.47
N VAL A 29 -19.98 -1.61 -3.63
CA VAL A 29 -20.09 -2.99 -3.10
C VAL A 29 -20.21 -2.99 -1.57
N ALA A 30 -19.45 -2.13 -0.88
CA ALA A 30 -19.52 -1.99 0.56
C ALA A 30 -20.89 -1.47 1.04
N SER A 31 -21.62 -0.71 0.24
CA SER A 31 -22.96 -0.21 0.59
C SER A 31 -24.02 -1.31 0.67
N VAL A 32 -23.78 -2.46 0.02
CA VAL A 32 -24.72 -3.60 -0.03
C VAL A 32 -24.23 -4.81 0.77
N CYS A 33 -23.14 -4.69 1.54
CA CYS A 33 -22.63 -5.76 2.39
C CYS A 33 -22.28 -5.28 3.81
N ASN A 34 -22.19 -6.22 4.76
CA ASN A 34 -21.87 -5.92 6.15
C ASN A 34 -20.38 -5.67 6.38
N LYS A 35 -19.52 -6.36 5.63
CA LYS A 35 -18.06 -6.21 5.66
C LYS A 35 -17.47 -6.50 4.28
N LEU A 36 -16.47 -5.72 3.89
CA LEU A 36 -15.75 -5.91 2.64
C LEU A 36 -14.24 -5.96 2.92
N ILE A 37 -13.58 -7.08 2.65
CA ILE A 37 -12.12 -7.14 2.65
C ILE A 37 -11.62 -6.48 1.36
N VAL A 38 -10.65 -5.58 1.47
CA VAL A 38 -10.01 -4.90 0.34
C VAL A 38 -8.50 -4.97 0.48
N ASN A 39 -7.79 -5.16 -0.63
CA ASN A 39 -6.33 -5.03 -0.65
C ASN A 39 -5.90 -3.56 -0.83
N PRO A 40 -4.66 -3.19 -0.45
CA PRO A 40 -4.16 -1.81 -0.52
C PRO A 40 -4.45 -1.10 -1.84
N ASN A 41 -4.25 -1.79 -2.97
CA ASN A 41 -4.42 -1.25 -4.32
C ASN A 41 -5.84 -0.74 -4.61
N VAL A 42 -6.86 -1.23 -3.88
CA VAL A 42 -8.25 -0.80 -4.07
C VAL A 42 -8.49 0.60 -3.53
N VAL A 43 -7.80 0.98 -2.45
CA VAL A 43 -8.14 2.15 -1.63
C VAL A 43 -7.00 3.15 -1.45
N ASN A 44 -5.76 2.76 -1.76
CA ASN A 44 -4.61 3.65 -1.67
C ASN A 44 -4.48 4.48 -2.94
N ALA A 45 -4.37 5.78 -2.76
CA ALA A 45 -4.12 6.75 -3.80
C ALA A 45 -3.21 7.85 -3.24
N SER A 46 -1.93 7.52 -3.04
CA SER A 46 -0.94 8.45 -2.48
C SER A 46 -1.36 8.99 -1.10
N ASP A 47 -1.57 10.29 -0.91
CA ASP A 47 -2.04 10.80 0.40
C ASP A 47 -3.54 10.59 0.64
N ILE A 48 -4.26 10.01 -0.33
CA ILE A 48 -5.70 9.78 -0.27
C ILE A 48 -6.00 8.31 0.03
N ASN A 49 -6.87 8.08 1.01
CA ASN A 49 -7.52 6.80 1.21
C ASN A 49 -8.96 7.02 1.64
N GLU A 50 -9.89 6.56 0.83
CA GLU A 50 -11.32 6.85 0.97
C GLU A 50 -12.11 5.60 1.41
N MET A 51 -11.49 4.65 2.11
CA MET A 51 -12.21 3.43 2.51
C MET A 51 -13.47 3.72 3.34
N ALA A 52 -14.50 2.90 3.14
CA ALA A 52 -15.71 2.91 3.98
C ALA A 52 -15.47 2.22 5.33
N ASN A 53 -16.25 2.58 6.35
CA ASN A 53 -16.07 2.09 7.73
C ASN A 53 -16.21 0.57 7.90
N ASN A 54 -16.93 -0.09 6.99
CA ASN A 54 -17.12 -1.55 6.97
C ASN A 54 -16.07 -2.28 6.11
N MET A 55 -15.10 -1.57 5.53
CA MET A 55 -13.99 -2.20 4.82
C MET A 55 -12.89 -2.68 5.79
N LEU A 56 -12.20 -3.75 5.41
CA LEU A 56 -11.04 -4.30 6.11
C LEU A 56 -9.83 -4.25 5.18
N TYR A 57 -8.81 -3.49 5.57
CA TYR A 57 -7.57 -3.31 4.80
C TYR A 57 -6.61 -4.49 5.01
N VAL A 58 -6.42 -5.34 3.99
CA VAL A 58 -5.65 -6.58 4.10
C VAL A 58 -4.63 -6.66 2.96
N GLU A 59 -3.35 -6.64 3.30
CA GLU A 59 -2.25 -6.78 2.32
C GLU A 59 -2.35 -8.10 1.55
N GLY A 60 -1.89 -8.12 0.30
CA GLY A 60 -2.08 -9.25 -0.63
C GLY A 60 -1.59 -10.59 -0.10
N SER A 61 -0.39 -10.68 0.47
CA SER A 61 0.12 -11.93 1.03
C SER A 61 -0.65 -12.42 2.28
N VAL A 62 -1.20 -11.49 3.07
CA VAL A 62 -2.10 -11.81 4.18
C VAL A 62 -3.44 -12.30 3.65
N LEU A 63 -3.96 -11.67 2.59
CA LEU A 63 -5.17 -12.09 1.92
C LEU A 63 -5.00 -13.50 1.33
N ASP A 64 -3.84 -13.80 0.75
CA ASP A 64 -3.54 -15.12 0.22
C ASP A 64 -3.73 -16.19 1.33
N ARG A 65 -3.07 -15.95 2.46
CA ARG A 65 -3.12 -16.87 3.62
C ARG A 65 -4.52 -17.00 4.21
N PHE A 66 -5.31 -15.93 4.17
CA PHE A 66 -6.70 -15.94 4.62
C PHE A 66 -7.56 -16.81 3.69
N LEU A 67 -7.45 -16.63 2.38
CA LEU A 67 -8.17 -17.41 1.37
C LEU A 67 -7.74 -18.89 1.35
N GLU A 68 -6.48 -19.18 1.69
CA GLU A 68 -5.96 -20.53 1.94
C GLU A 68 -6.45 -21.14 3.28
N GLY A 69 -7.21 -20.40 4.09
CA GLY A 69 -7.70 -20.86 5.39
C GLY A 69 -6.62 -21.00 6.47
N LYS A 70 -5.41 -20.45 6.24
CA LYS A 70 -4.26 -20.57 7.16
C LYS A 70 -4.33 -19.60 8.34
N ILE A 71 -5.08 -18.51 8.20
CA ILE A 71 -5.24 -17.47 9.22
C ILE A 71 -6.70 -17.01 9.30
N LYS A 72 -7.04 -16.37 10.42
CA LYS A 72 -8.26 -15.59 10.58
C LYS A 72 -7.91 -14.11 10.77
N LEU A 73 -8.89 -13.25 10.51
CA LEU A 73 -8.74 -11.80 10.58
C LEU A 73 -9.49 -11.24 11.79
N GLU A 74 -8.74 -10.64 12.72
CA GLU A 74 -9.29 -9.99 13.90
C GLU A 74 -9.27 -8.48 13.74
N LYS A 75 -10.45 -7.83 13.69
CA LYS A 75 -10.55 -6.37 13.54
C LYS A 75 -10.09 -5.70 14.84
N PRO A 76 -9.02 -4.87 14.83
CA PRO A 76 -8.59 -4.17 16.03
C PRO A 76 -9.48 -2.95 16.31
N LYS A 77 -9.41 -2.43 17.55
CA LYS A 77 -9.90 -1.07 17.85
C LYS A 77 -8.97 -0.03 17.23
N THR A 78 -7.66 -0.21 17.38
CA THR A 78 -6.58 0.60 16.78
C THR A 78 -5.33 -0.28 16.69
N ASN A 79 -4.44 0.03 15.76
CA ASN A 79 -3.09 -0.54 15.71
C ASN A 79 -2.07 0.49 16.18
N LYS A 80 -1.01 0.01 16.86
CA LYS A 80 0.26 0.70 17.00
C LYS A 80 1.05 0.55 15.70
N ILE A 81 1.28 1.64 15.01
CA ILE A 81 1.98 1.65 13.72
C ILE A 81 3.44 1.99 13.97
N LEU A 82 4.36 1.16 13.46
CA LEU A 82 5.75 1.55 13.30
C LEU A 82 5.95 2.05 11.87
N VAL A 83 6.41 3.29 11.71
CA VAL A 83 6.83 3.84 10.42
C VAL A 83 8.34 3.70 10.32
N VAL A 84 8.82 3.05 9.27
CA VAL A 84 10.25 2.96 8.96
C VAL A 84 10.61 3.69 7.68
N ALA A 85 11.74 4.39 7.72
CA ALA A 85 12.26 5.15 6.58
C ALA A 85 13.79 5.04 6.50
N ASN A 86 14.34 5.25 5.30
CA ASN A 86 15.78 5.41 5.11
C ASN A 86 16.26 6.72 5.74
N SER A 87 17.54 6.75 6.11
CA SER A 87 18.23 7.98 6.50
C SER A 87 18.65 8.78 5.25
N PRO A 88 18.60 10.12 5.26
CA PRO A 88 18.06 10.97 6.33
C PRO A 88 16.53 11.00 6.34
N LEU A 89 15.95 11.15 7.53
CA LEU A 89 14.49 11.25 7.68
C LEU A 89 13.99 12.60 7.16
N SER A 90 13.03 12.58 6.23
CA SER A 90 12.49 13.81 5.65
C SER A 90 11.44 14.48 6.53
N ASN A 91 11.37 15.81 6.48
CA ASN A 91 10.32 16.59 7.15
C ASN A 91 8.91 16.19 6.66
N LYS A 92 8.78 15.78 5.39
CA LYS A 92 7.52 15.28 4.82
C LYS A 92 7.02 14.05 5.58
N VAL A 93 7.89 13.10 5.90
CA VAL A 93 7.52 11.90 6.68
C VAL A 93 7.10 12.30 8.10
N ILE A 94 7.88 13.13 8.79
CA ILE A 94 7.55 13.60 10.15
C ILE A 94 6.21 14.34 10.20
N ASN A 95 5.97 15.24 9.26
CA ASN A 95 4.73 16.01 9.18
C ASN A 95 3.53 15.11 8.86
N SER A 96 3.70 14.13 7.98
CA SER A 96 2.63 13.17 7.63
C SER A 96 2.25 12.29 8.81
N VAL A 97 3.24 11.82 9.58
CA VAL A 97 2.99 11.07 10.82
C VAL A 97 2.32 11.94 11.87
N SER A 98 2.75 13.20 12.00
CA SER A 98 2.13 14.16 12.94
C SER A 98 0.68 14.47 12.55
N ALA A 99 0.40 14.65 11.25
CA ALA A 99 -0.94 14.84 10.73
C ALA A 99 -1.83 13.61 10.99
N ALA A 100 -1.34 12.40 10.76
CA ALA A 100 -2.09 11.18 11.06
C ALA A 100 -2.40 11.02 12.55
N ARG A 101 -1.46 11.35 13.45
CA ARG A 101 -1.72 11.35 14.90
C ARG A 101 -2.87 12.28 15.28
N VAL A 102 -2.90 13.49 14.72
CA VAL A 102 -3.91 14.51 15.07
C VAL A 102 -5.27 14.29 14.39
N THR A 103 -5.27 13.87 13.12
CA THR A 103 -6.49 13.82 12.30
C THR A 103 -7.13 12.43 12.25
N ILE A 104 -6.33 11.36 12.29
CA ILE A 104 -6.83 9.97 12.35
C ILE A 104 -6.97 9.53 13.81
N GLY A 105 -6.15 10.07 14.72
CA GLY A 105 -6.00 9.54 16.07
C GLY A 105 -5.15 8.27 16.11
N ALA A 106 -4.21 8.13 15.18
CA ALA A 106 -3.34 6.96 15.08
C ALA A 106 -2.18 7.00 16.09
N GLU A 107 -1.89 5.87 16.73
CA GLU A 107 -0.69 5.68 17.55
C GLU A 107 0.46 5.25 16.63
N ILE A 108 1.45 6.14 16.44
CA ILE A 108 2.53 5.94 15.47
C ILE A 108 3.88 6.23 16.11
N GLU A 109 4.85 5.32 15.95
CA GLU A 109 6.27 5.52 16.25
C GLU A 109 7.07 5.57 14.93
N VAL A 110 8.18 6.31 14.88
CA VAL A 110 9.04 6.42 13.69
C VAL A 110 10.43 5.88 14.01
N ALA A 111 10.95 4.99 13.18
CA ALA A 111 12.30 4.45 13.29
C ALA A 111 13.07 4.63 11.98
N VAL A 112 14.32 5.09 12.08
CA VAL A 112 15.23 5.20 10.93
C VAL A 112 15.95 3.87 10.73
N LEU A 113 16.00 3.38 9.50
CA LEU A 113 16.69 2.14 9.16
C LEU A 113 18.21 2.31 9.30
N LYS A 114 18.85 1.34 9.98
CA LYS A 114 20.31 1.28 10.11
C LYS A 114 20.96 0.88 8.79
N THR A 115 20.35 -0.07 8.09
CA THR A 115 20.70 -0.48 6.73
C THR A 115 19.59 0.02 5.80
N PRO A 116 19.91 0.84 4.78
CA PRO A 116 18.89 1.31 3.85
C PRO A 116 18.15 0.17 3.15
N LEU A 117 16.83 0.28 3.07
CA LEU A 117 16.03 -0.53 2.17
C LEU A 117 16.17 0.08 0.76
N LYS A 118 16.78 -0.67 -0.16
CA LYS A 118 16.95 -0.25 -1.55
C LYS A 118 15.97 -0.98 -2.45
N MET A 119 15.20 -0.22 -3.23
CA MET A 119 14.21 -0.75 -4.16
C MET A 119 14.47 -0.18 -5.55
N ILE A 120 14.57 -1.05 -6.56
CA ILE A 120 14.79 -0.66 -7.96
C ILE A 120 13.63 -1.21 -8.78
N GLY A 121 12.78 -0.33 -9.32
CA GLY A 121 11.63 -0.67 -10.15
C GLY A 121 11.92 -0.56 -11.65
N ARG A 122 11.31 -1.44 -12.44
CA ARG A 122 11.42 -1.49 -13.91
C ARG A 122 10.17 -2.07 -14.54
N ILE A 123 9.91 -1.71 -15.80
CA ILE A 123 8.91 -2.37 -16.63
C ILE A 123 9.61 -3.44 -17.47
N GLU A 124 9.17 -4.67 -17.35
CA GLU A 124 9.69 -5.82 -18.10
C GLU A 124 8.52 -6.66 -18.60
N ASN A 125 8.50 -7.01 -19.89
CA ASN A 125 7.42 -7.81 -20.51
C ASN A 125 5.99 -7.28 -20.23
N ASN A 126 5.79 -5.95 -20.33
CA ASN A 126 4.53 -5.27 -20.00
C ASN A 126 4.04 -5.54 -18.57
N ARG A 127 4.95 -5.65 -17.60
CA ARG A 127 4.65 -5.77 -16.18
C ARG A 127 5.65 -4.97 -15.36
N ALA A 128 5.19 -4.40 -14.25
CA ALA A 128 6.08 -3.79 -13.27
C ALA A 128 6.76 -4.87 -12.40
N THR A 129 8.07 -4.76 -12.22
CA THR A 129 8.89 -5.67 -11.41
C THR A 129 10.13 -4.93 -10.87
N GLY A 130 10.99 -5.60 -10.12
CA GLY A 130 12.20 -4.97 -9.57
C GLY A 130 13.02 -5.84 -8.63
N ASP A 131 14.04 -5.23 -8.03
CA ASP A 131 14.93 -5.84 -7.04
C ASP A 131 14.83 -5.12 -5.68
N VAL A 132 14.88 -5.88 -4.58
CA VAL A 132 14.84 -5.38 -3.20
C VAL A 132 16.08 -5.82 -2.44
N PHE A 133 16.76 -4.88 -1.77
CA PHE A 133 17.90 -5.14 -0.90
C PHE A 133 17.70 -4.51 0.49
N GLY A 134 18.29 -5.09 1.54
CA GLY A 134 18.19 -4.56 2.91
C GLY A 134 16.92 -4.94 3.68
N TRP A 135 16.02 -5.73 3.07
CA TRP A 135 14.73 -6.09 3.69
C TRP A 135 14.89 -7.05 4.88
N GLU A 136 15.89 -7.93 4.87
CA GLU A 136 16.16 -8.84 5.99
C GLU A 136 16.69 -8.08 7.21
N GLU A 137 17.57 -7.11 6.98
CA GLU A 137 18.09 -6.20 8.01
C GLU A 137 16.98 -5.35 8.61
N LEU A 138 16.07 -4.84 7.78
CA LEU A 138 14.85 -4.17 8.23
C LEU A 138 14.03 -5.08 9.14
N VAL A 139 13.74 -6.31 8.71
CA VAL A 139 12.97 -7.29 9.51
C VAL A 139 13.67 -7.57 10.84
N LYS A 140 14.99 -7.74 10.84
CA LYS A 140 15.78 -7.94 12.08
C LYS A 140 15.67 -6.73 13.00
N GLN A 141 15.80 -5.52 12.46
CA GLN A 141 15.74 -4.29 13.25
C GLN A 141 14.35 -4.06 13.88
N VAL A 142 13.27 -4.22 13.12
CA VAL A 142 11.93 -3.89 13.64
C VAL A 142 11.45 -4.88 14.69
N LYS A 143 12.00 -6.11 14.75
CA LYS A 143 11.63 -7.10 15.78
C LYS A 143 11.86 -6.63 17.22
N ASP A 144 12.75 -5.66 17.42
CA ASP A 144 13.02 -5.05 18.73
C ASP A 144 11.97 -4.01 19.16
N TYR A 145 10.99 -3.70 18.29
CA TYR A 145 9.94 -2.71 18.54
C TYR A 145 8.60 -3.37 18.86
N ASN A 146 7.79 -2.71 19.69
CA ASN A 146 6.44 -3.15 20.00
C ASN A 146 5.41 -2.44 19.10
N PHE A 147 4.98 -3.10 18.03
CA PHE A 147 4.01 -2.57 17.08
C PHE A 147 3.04 -3.65 16.59
N ASP A 148 1.86 -3.24 16.13
CA ASP A 148 0.85 -4.12 15.54
C ASP A 148 0.95 -4.16 14.02
N ALA A 149 1.32 -3.04 13.38
CA ALA A 149 1.38 -2.90 11.92
C ALA A 149 2.61 -2.08 11.49
N LEU A 150 3.20 -2.41 10.34
CA LEU A 150 4.39 -1.75 9.82
C LEU A 150 4.06 -0.92 8.58
N ALA A 151 4.37 0.36 8.61
CA ALA A 151 4.38 1.26 7.47
C ALA A 151 5.81 1.45 6.99
N ILE A 152 6.06 1.24 5.71
CA ILE A 152 7.39 1.42 5.09
C ILE A 152 7.30 2.60 4.14
N THR A 153 8.18 3.59 4.31
CA THR A 153 8.21 4.79 3.48
C THR A 153 9.63 5.01 2.95
N THR A 154 9.86 4.57 1.71
CA THR A 154 11.19 4.60 1.08
C THR A 154 11.09 4.98 -0.39
N SER A 155 12.16 5.55 -0.94
CA SER A 155 12.24 5.82 -2.37
C SER A 155 12.34 4.52 -3.17
N ILE A 156 11.86 4.58 -4.41
CA ILE A 156 12.02 3.51 -5.39
C ILE A 156 12.74 4.11 -6.59
N GLU A 157 13.89 3.55 -6.92
CA GLU A 157 14.67 3.94 -8.09
C GLU A 157 13.97 3.44 -9.36
N VAL A 158 13.50 4.37 -10.19
CA VAL A 158 12.92 4.10 -11.51
C VAL A 158 13.56 5.06 -12.52
N GLU A 159 13.84 4.57 -13.74
CA GLU A 159 14.40 5.39 -14.82
C GLU A 159 13.56 6.64 -15.05
N ARG A 160 14.22 7.81 -15.12
CA ARG A 160 13.58 9.12 -15.32
C ARG A 160 12.61 9.13 -16.50
N LYS A 161 13.03 8.55 -17.64
CA LYS A 161 12.21 8.47 -18.86
C LYS A 161 10.91 7.71 -18.61
N THR A 162 10.97 6.62 -17.84
CA THR A 162 9.81 5.81 -17.46
C THR A 162 8.85 6.59 -16.58
N LYS A 163 9.36 7.32 -15.57
CA LYS A 163 8.54 8.19 -14.70
C LYS A 163 7.81 9.26 -15.50
N LEU A 164 8.53 10.02 -16.33
CA LEU A 164 7.95 11.09 -17.15
C LEU A 164 6.93 10.56 -18.15
N ASN A 165 7.22 9.42 -18.80
CA ASN A 165 6.28 8.81 -19.72
C ASN A 165 4.99 8.39 -19.00
N TYR A 166 5.10 7.83 -17.78
CA TYR A 166 3.94 7.47 -16.99
C TYR A 166 3.09 8.70 -16.61
N PHE A 167 3.69 9.78 -16.10
CA PHE A 167 2.92 10.98 -15.73
C PHE A 167 2.22 11.64 -16.93
N ARG A 168 2.87 11.67 -18.10
CA ARG A 168 2.33 12.32 -19.30
C ARG A 168 1.36 11.46 -20.11
N ASN A 169 1.66 10.18 -20.24
CA ASN A 169 0.96 9.29 -21.16
C ASN A 169 0.19 8.17 -20.44
N GLY A 170 0.31 8.07 -19.12
CA GLY A 170 -0.22 6.96 -18.34
C GLY A 170 0.44 5.63 -18.64
N GLY A 171 -0.29 4.55 -18.41
CA GLY A 171 0.15 3.17 -18.61
C GLY A 171 0.38 2.42 -17.30
N ILE A 172 1.25 1.40 -17.36
CA ILE A 172 1.56 0.57 -16.20
C ILE A 172 2.34 1.39 -15.19
N ASN A 173 1.84 1.46 -13.95
CA ASN A 173 2.54 2.07 -12.84
C ASN A 173 3.88 1.33 -12.58
N PRO A 174 5.05 1.99 -12.71
CA PRO A 174 6.35 1.35 -12.59
C PRO A 174 6.76 1.00 -11.15
N TRP A 175 6.07 1.54 -10.15
CA TRP A 175 6.33 1.31 -8.73
C TRP A 175 5.58 0.09 -8.20
N GLY A 176 4.33 -0.10 -8.61
CA GLY A 176 3.42 -1.06 -7.96
C GLY A 176 3.94 -2.50 -7.90
N GLY A 177 4.71 -2.95 -8.90
CA GLY A 177 5.28 -4.30 -8.91
C GLY A 177 6.28 -4.54 -7.79
N ILE A 178 7.24 -3.62 -7.59
CA ILE A 178 8.27 -3.77 -6.55
C ILE A 178 7.69 -3.51 -5.15
N GLU A 179 6.65 -2.67 -5.04
CA GLU A 179 5.90 -2.47 -3.81
C GLU A 179 5.21 -3.75 -3.33
N ALA A 180 4.55 -4.47 -4.25
CA ALA A 180 3.90 -5.74 -3.94
C ALA A 180 4.93 -6.82 -3.52
N ILE A 181 6.14 -6.80 -4.10
CA ILE A 181 7.22 -7.72 -3.72
C ILE A 181 7.70 -7.41 -2.30
N VAL A 182 8.03 -6.16 -1.98
CA VAL A 182 8.58 -5.79 -0.67
C VAL A 182 7.56 -5.96 0.46
N SER A 183 6.29 -5.59 0.23
CA SER A 183 5.24 -5.76 1.24
C SER A 183 5.04 -7.23 1.58
N LYS A 184 5.03 -8.10 0.56
CA LYS A 184 4.89 -9.55 0.72
C LYS A 184 6.06 -10.17 1.48
N LEU A 185 7.30 -9.85 1.11
CA LEU A 185 8.50 -10.38 1.78
C LEU A 185 8.48 -10.06 3.27
N ILE A 186 8.22 -8.80 3.61
CA ILE A 186 8.28 -8.32 4.99
C ILE A 186 7.05 -8.75 5.79
N ALA A 187 5.84 -8.71 5.22
CA ALA A 187 4.63 -9.20 5.88
C ALA A 187 4.72 -10.68 6.22
N THR A 188 5.24 -11.49 5.28
CA THR A 188 5.46 -12.92 5.50
C THR A 188 6.46 -13.17 6.63
N ALA A 189 7.56 -12.40 6.68
CA ALA A 189 8.60 -12.58 7.68
C ALA A 189 8.22 -12.09 9.09
N LEU A 190 7.31 -11.11 9.19
CA LEU A 190 6.87 -10.52 10.47
C LEU A 190 5.57 -11.10 11.02
N ASP A 191 4.76 -11.74 10.17
CA ASP A 191 3.41 -12.19 10.50
C ASP A 191 2.50 -11.05 11.00
N LYS A 192 2.63 -9.87 10.38
CA LYS A 192 1.91 -8.64 10.74
C LYS A 192 1.40 -7.92 9.49
N PRO A 193 0.39 -7.04 9.59
CA PRO A 193 0.01 -6.13 8.52
C PRO A 193 1.18 -5.22 8.13
N VAL A 194 1.49 -5.16 6.84
CA VAL A 194 2.53 -4.30 6.28
C VAL A 194 1.95 -3.56 5.07
N ALA A 195 2.32 -2.30 4.90
CA ALA A 195 2.10 -1.58 3.66
C ALA A 195 3.29 -0.68 3.36
N HIS A 196 3.57 -0.51 2.07
CA HIS A 196 4.60 0.37 1.56
C HIS A 196 3.96 1.59 0.92
N SER A 197 4.62 2.74 1.04
CA SER A 197 4.36 3.97 0.30
C SER A 197 5.66 4.46 -0.28
N PRO A 198 5.73 4.79 -1.58
CA PRO A 198 6.94 5.37 -2.14
C PRO A 198 7.11 6.79 -1.60
N VAL A 199 8.32 7.15 -1.20
CA VAL A 199 8.68 8.56 -1.06
C VAL A 199 9.27 9.00 -2.38
N GLU A 200 8.61 9.94 -3.06
CA GLU A 200 9.23 10.58 -4.21
C GLU A 200 10.45 11.37 -3.76
N ASP A 201 11.62 10.81 -4.08
CA ASP A 201 12.91 11.49 -4.00
C ASP A 201 13.26 11.97 -5.42
N ILE A 202 12.59 13.05 -5.82
CA ILE A 202 12.88 13.74 -7.08
C ILE A 202 14.04 14.71 -6.79
N PRO A 203 15.21 14.53 -7.44
CA PRO A 203 16.33 15.46 -7.27
C PRO A 203 15.91 16.87 -7.65
N TYR A 204 16.36 17.88 -6.88
CA TYR A 204 16.03 19.29 -7.14
C TYR A 204 16.52 19.76 -8.53
N GLU A 205 17.55 19.10 -9.07
CA GLU A 205 18.06 19.35 -10.41
C GLU A 205 17.07 18.92 -11.50
N ASP A 206 16.18 17.97 -11.22
CA ASP A 206 15.14 17.51 -12.12
C ASP A 206 13.88 18.38 -12.01
N LYS A 207 14.03 19.66 -12.36
CA LYS A 207 12.97 20.67 -12.28
C LYS A 207 11.68 20.25 -13.00
N GLU A 208 11.80 19.48 -14.08
CA GLU A 208 10.64 19.03 -14.85
C GLU A 208 9.75 18.06 -14.05
N LEU A 209 10.34 17.20 -13.22
CA LEU A 209 9.58 16.34 -12.30
C LEU A 209 9.26 17.08 -10.99
N PHE A 210 10.17 17.92 -10.51
CA PHE A 210 10.02 18.60 -9.22
C PHE A 210 8.93 19.67 -9.24
N ASP A 211 8.84 20.44 -10.33
CA ASP A 211 7.84 21.48 -10.57
C ASP A 211 6.74 20.99 -11.55
N PHE A 212 6.47 19.68 -11.59
CA PHE A 212 5.47 19.12 -12.49
C PHE A 212 4.08 19.66 -12.12
N ASP A 213 3.53 20.51 -12.99
CA ASP A 213 2.24 21.22 -12.80
C ASP A 213 1.41 21.17 -14.11
N GLU A 214 1.34 19.98 -14.71
CA GLU A 214 0.48 19.71 -15.86
C GLU A 214 -0.82 19.01 -15.41
N VAL A 215 -1.94 19.24 -16.11
CA VAL A 215 -3.17 18.48 -15.89
C VAL A 215 -2.95 17.04 -16.37
N VAL A 216 -3.02 16.09 -15.45
CA VAL A 216 -2.87 14.65 -15.72
C VAL A 216 -4.21 13.94 -15.91
N ASP A 217 -4.15 12.69 -16.38
CA ASP A 217 -5.31 11.79 -16.34
C ASP A 217 -5.89 11.73 -14.91
N PRO A 218 -7.23 11.81 -14.74
CA PRO A 218 -7.86 11.77 -13.42
C PRO A 218 -7.45 10.58 -12.53
N ARG A 219 -7.03 9.47 -13.14
CA ARG A 219 -6.56 8.26 -12.45
C ARG A 219 -5.13 8.39 -11.87
N ILE A 220 -4.38 9.42 -12.30
CA ILE A 220 -3.05 9.80 -11.82
C ILE A 220 -3.13 11.03 -10.91
N ALA A 221 -4.21 11.81 -11.00
CA ALA A 221 -4.40 13.03 -10.22
C ALA A 221 -4.15 12.89 -8.70
N PRO A 222 -4.49 11.77 -8.02
CA PRO A 222 -4.14 11.59 -6.61
C PRO A 222 -2.63 11.68 -6.32
N GLU A 223 -1.79 11.21 -7.24
CA GLU A 223 -0.33 11.32 -7.14
C GLU A 223 0.09 12.79 -7.30
N ALA A 224 -0.41 13.47 -8.33
CA ALA A 224 -0.08 14.87 -8.62
C ALA A 224 -0.46 15.86 -7.50
N VAL A 225 -1.51 15.58 -6.72
CA VAL A 225 -1.93 16.44 -5.58
C VAL A 225 -1.31 16.03 -4.24
N SER A 226 -0.52 14.95 -4.21
CA SER A 226 0.07 14.42 -2.98
C SER A 226 1.49 14.93 -2.75
N ILE A 227 1.91 14.95 -1.49
CA ILE A 227 3.23 15.47 -1.10
C ILE A 227 4.15 14.36 -0.57
N SER A 228 3.60 13.43 0.23
CA SER A 228 4.39 12.39 0.89
C SER A 228 3.95 10.97 0.55
N TYR A 229 2.75 10.82 -0.04
CA TYR A 229 2.14 9.56 -0.44
C TYR A 229 1.80 8.62 0.74
N LEU A 230 2.16 9.02 1.96
CA LEU A 230 2.20 8.18 3.14
C LEU A 230 0.83 8.04 3.80
N HIS A 231 -0.04 9.05 3.63
CA HIS A 231 -1.25 9.11 4.44
C HIS A 231 -2.26 8.01 4.09
N CYS A 232 -2.25 7.46 2.87
CA CYS A 232 -3.10 6.33 2.51
C CYS A 232 -2.83 5.08 3.37
N ILE A 233 -1.56 4.71 3.52
CA ILE A 233 -1.17 3.51 4.27
C ILE A 233 -1.33 3.72 5.77
N LEU A 234 -1.16 4.94 6.28
CA LEU A 234 -1.40 5.23 7.70
C LEU A 234 -2.88 5.05 8.05
N LYS A 235 -3.80 5.54 7.20
CA LYS A 235 -5.24 5.33 7.40
C LYS A 235 -5.62 3.86 7.30
N GLY A 236 -5.06 3.12 6.33
CA GLY A 236 -5.30 1.69 6.19
C GLY A 236 -4.78 0.87 7.37
N LEU A 237 -3.50 1.02 7.71
CA LEU A 237 -2.84 0.28 8.77
C LEU A 237 -3.41 0.61 10.16
N HIS A 238 -3.97 1.80 10.38
CA HIS A 238 -4.62 2.15 11.65
C HIS A 238 -5.72 1.18 12.06
N LYS A 239 -6.45 0.60 11.08
CA LYS A 239 -7.54 -0.37 11.32
C LYS A 239 -7.35 -1.72 10.62
N ALA A 240 -6.18 -1.97 10.02
CA ALA A 240 -5.89 -3.24 9.35
C ALA A 240 -6.10 -4.42 10.30
N PRO A 241 -6.83 -5.49 9.90
CA PRO A 241 -7.02 -6.65 10.75
C PRO A 241 -5.69 -7.29 11.16
N ARG A 242 -5.64 -7.78 12.40
CA ARG A 242 -4.51 -8.56 12.90
C ARG A 242 -4.68 -10.02 12.48
N LEU A 243 -3.56 -10.66 12.18
CA LEU A 243 -3.51 -12.09 11.90
C LEU A 243 -3.73 -12.84 13.21
N SER A 244 -4.69 -13.76 13.23
CA SER A 244 -5.13 -14.44 14.45
C SER A 244 -5.66 -15.84 14.14
N ASN A 245 -5.82 -16.67 15.17
CA ASN A 245 -6.58 -17.93 15.09
C ASN A 245 -8.08 -17.73 15.39
N LYS A 246 -8.47 -16.50 15.73
CA LYS A 246 -9.84 -16.07 16.03
C LYS A 246 -10.28 -14.96 15.07
N GLY A 247 -11.58 -14.70 15.03
CA GLY A 247 -12.15 -13.68 14.16
C GLY A 247 -12.73 -14.25 12.88
N LEU A 248 -12.75 -13.42 11.84
CA LEU A 248 -13.32 -13.74 10.53
C LEU A 248 -12.50 -14.84 9.85
N SER A 249 -13.14 -15.92 9.39
CA SER A 249 -12.49 -16.97 8.58
C SER A 249 -12.94 -16.89 7.11
N VAL A 250 -12.29 -17.66 6.22
CA VAL A 250 -12.70 -17.76 4.83
C VAL A 250 -14.11 -18.36 4.67
N GLU A 251 -14.54 -19.22 5.60
CA GLU A 251 -15.88 -19.83 5.63
C GLU A 251 -16.99 -18.80 5.87
N ASP A 252 -16.64 -17.62 6.39
CA ASP A 252 -17.58 -16.50 6.57
C ASP A 252 -17.82 -15.69 5.29
N ILE A 253 -17.09 -15.95 4.20
CA ILE A 253 -17.11 -15.12 2.98
C ILE A 253 -18.21 -15.61 2.02
N ASP A 254 -19.12 -14.71 1.66
CA ASP A 254 -20.25 -15.01 0.77
C ASP A 254 -19.91 -14.77 -0.71
N PHE A 255 -18.98 -13.85 -1.01
CA PHE A 255 -18.63 -13.49 -2.38
C PHE A 255 -17.21 -12.90 -2.53
N LEU A 256 -16.67 -13.00 -3.74
CA LEU A 256 -15.41 -12.39 -4.17
C LEU A 256 -15.66 -11.58 -5.46
N VAL A 257 -15.15 -10.36 -5.49
CA VAL A 257 -15.08 -9.49 -6.68
C VAL A 257 -13.62 -9.34 -7.07
N SER A 258 -13.30 -9.67 -8.32
CA SER A 258 -11.97 -9.55 -8.91
C SER A 258 -12.09 -9.14 -10.38
N PRO A 259 -11.10 -8.48 -10.98
CA PRO A 259 -11.08 -8.23 -12.42
C PRO A 259 -11.15 -9.52 -13.22
N ASN A 260 -11.80 -9.45 -14.39
CA ASN A 260 -11.95 -10.60 -15.27
C ASN A 260 -10.58 -11.17 -15.69
N ASN A 261 -10.43 -12.48 -15.65
CA ASN A 261 -9.18 -13.21 -15.97
C ASN A 261 -7.97 -12.84 -15.11
N CYS A 262 -8.16 -12.18 -13.97
CA CYS A 262 -7.10 -11.81 -13.05
C CYS A 262 -7.14 -12.71 -11.81
N PHE A 263 -6.84 -13.99 -12.04
CA PHE A 263 -6.84 -15.03 -11.02
C PHE A 263 -5.41 -15.56 -10.84
N GLY A 264 -4.94 -15.54 -9.59
CA GLY A 264 -3.63 -16.04 -9.20
C GLY A 264 -3.76 -17.02 -8.03
N ARG A 265 -2.76 -16.99 -7.15
CA ARG A 265 -2.87 -17.66 -5.84
C ARG A 265 -4.11 -17.12 -5.09
N PRO A 266 -4.84 -17.96 -4.32
CA PRO A 266 -5.92 -17.51 -3.45
C PRO A 266 -5.32 -16.61 -2.38
#